data_AF-A0AAW9W5R4-F1
#
_entry.id   AF-A0AAW9W5R4-F1
#
_cell.length_a   1.000
_cell.length_b   1.000
_cell.length_c   1.000
_cell.angle_alpha   90.00
_cell.angle_beta   90.00
_cell.angle_gamma   90.00
#
_symmetry.space_group_name_H-M   'P 1'
#
loop_
_entity.id
_entity.type
_entity.pdbx_description
1 polymer ?
#
loop_
_entity_poly.entity_id
_entity_poly.type
_entity_poly.pdbx_seq_one_letter_code
_entity_poly.pdbx_strand_id
1 'polypeptide(L)'
;MNEIFNFHGQEVRTLTIDDEPWFVGKDVADILGYSKARNAIALHVDEEDALKQGIPTSGGTQDMLIINESGLYSLILSSKLPQAKEFKRWVTSEVLPAIRKQGGFIREDLDEDAFIALFTGQKKLREQQASMIEDIDYLKSEQPIHPSYAQSLLKKRKARVVACLGGIDSPAYADKIFAQSVFRQAEIDFKDHFNISRYDLLPKKHADAALAYWMTWEPSTNTKMKIMKLNSFDEG
;
A
#
# COMPACT_ATOMS: atom_id res chain seq x y z
N MET A 1 11.59 22.71 -19.77
CA MET A 1 11.86 22.65 -21.23
C MET A 1 10.59 23.16 -21.91
N ASN A 2 10.67 24.04 -22.92
CA ASN A 2 9.46 24.51 -23.61
C ASN A 2 9.15 23.53 -24.73
N GLU A 3 7.99 22.89 -24.67
CA GLU A 3 7.51 22.01 -25.74
C GLU A 3 6.42 22.75 -26.55
N ILE A 4 6.25 22.36 -27.81
CA ILE A 4 5.24 22.94 -28.69
C ILE A 4 4.21 21.87 -28.99
N PHE A 5 2.99 22.07 -28.51
CA PHE A 5 1.86 21.21 -28.82
C PHE A 5 1.13 21.75 -30.06
N ASN A 6 0.86 20.91 -31.06
CA ASN A 6 0.23 21.34 -32.31
C ASN A 6 -1.23 20.85 -32.38
N PHE A 7 -2.17 21.79 -32.49
CA PHE A 7 -3.59 21.53 -32.69
C PHE A 7 -4.04 22.09 -34.05
N HIS A 8 -4.32 21.21 -35.02
CA HIS A 8 -4.74 21.60 -36.38
C HIS A 8 -3.82 22.62 -37.09
N GLY A 9 -2.50 22.52 -36.88
CA GLY A 9 -1.52 23.46 -37.43
C GLY A 9 -1.33 24.73 -36.57
N GLN A 10 -1.99 24.83 -35.41
CA GLN A 10 -1.84 25.94 -34.48
C GLN A 10 -1.00 25.50 -33.28
N GLU A 11 0.06 26.25 -32.99
CA GLU A 11 1.03 25.93 -31.96
C GLU A 11 0.61 26.49 -30.59
N VAL A 12 0.58 25.62 -29.58
CA VAL A 12 0.42 25.97 -28.16
C VAL A 12 1.77 25.79 -27.49
N ARG A 13 2.29 26.86 -26.90
CA ARG A 13 3.50 26.78 -26.08
C ARG A 13 3.16 26.12 -24.75
N THR A 14 4.00 25.17 -24.34
CA THR A 14 3.86 24.46 -23.06
C THR A 14 5.12 24.53 -22.22
N LEU A 15 4.95 24.35 -20.91
CA LEU A 15 6.02 24.18 -19.93
C LEU A 15 5.72 22.96 -19.08
N THR A 16 6.75 22.21 -18.69
CA THR A 16 6.65 21.18 -17.66
C THR A 16 6.99 21.79 -16.30
N ILE A 17 6.07 21.70 -15.34
CA ILE A 17 6.26 22.13 -13.95
C ILE A 17 5.77 20.98 -13.06
N ASP A 18 6.62 20.50 -12.17
CA ASP A 18 6.33 19.34 -11.29
C ASP A 18 5.86 18.10 -12.06
N ASP A 19 6.51 17.80 -13.19
CA ASP A 19 6.19 16.72 -14.13
C ASP A 19 4.79 16.81 -14.79
N GLU A 20 4.07 17.90 -14.57
CA GLU A 20 2.76 18.17 -15.16
C GLU A 20 2.85 19.20 -16.31
N PRO A 21 2.03 19.08 -17.37
CA PRO A 21 2.01 20.03 -18.47
C PRO A 21 1.22 21.29 -18.11
N TRP A 22 1.83 22.44 -18.38
CA TRP A 22 1.23 23.77 -18.31
C TRP A 22 1.20 24.42 -19.69
N PHE A 23 0.10 25.07 -20.03
CA PHE A 23 -0.17 25.62 -21.34
C PHE A 23 -0.21 27.15 -21.27
N VAL A 24 0.37 27.84 -22.25
CA VAL A 24 0.21 29.29 -22.36
C VAL A 24 -1.24 29.61 -22.68
N GLY A 25 -1.97 30.14 -21.70
CA GLY A 25 -3.42 30.32 -21.80
C GLY A 25 -3.82 31.28 -22.91
N LYS A 26 -2.94 32.22 -23.29
CA LYS A 26 -3.17 33.09 -24.45
C LYS A 26 -3.31 32.28 -25.74
N ASP A 27 -2.37 31.37 -26.00
CA ASP A 27 -2.34 30.58 -27.23
C ASP A 27 -3.60 29.71 -27.30
N VAL A 28 -3.96 29.06 -26.19
CA VAL A 28 -5.19 28.26 -26.07
C VAL A 28 -6.43 29.11 -26.36
N ALA A 29 -6.57 30.27 -25.73
CA ALA A 29 -7.73 31.12 -25.90
C ALA A 29 -7.85 31.67 -27.34
N ASP A 30 -6.72 32.01 -27.97
CA ASP A 30 -6.67 32.48 -29.35
C ASP A 30 -7.11 31.36 -30.32
N ILE A 31 -6.63 30.12 -30.13
CA ILE A 31 -7.03 28.94 -30.92
C ILE A 31 -8.53 28.66 -30.80
N LEU A 32 -9.09 28.77 -29.59
CA LEU A 32 -10.53 28.62 -29.37
C LEU A 32 -11.35 29.73 -30.02
N GLY A 33 -10.73 30.86 -30.38
CA GLY A 33 -11.37 32.00 -31.03
C GLY A 33 -11.83 33.11 -30.09
N TYR A 34 -11.30 33.18 -28.86
CA TYR A 34 -11.63 34.26 -27.93
C TYR A 34 -10.99 35.58 -28.37
N SER A 35 -11.79 36.65 -28.49
CA SER A 35 -11.25 37.97 -28.86
C SER A 35 -10.38 38.61 -27.78
N LYS A 36 -10.56 38.20 -26.51
CA LYS A 36 -9.81 38.71 -25.35
C LYS A 36 -9.36 37.55 -24.48
N ALA A 37 -8.23 36.95 -24.83
CA ALA A 37 -7.66 35.79 -24.13
C ALA A 37 -7.61 35.96 -22.59
N ARG A 38 -7.07 37.09 -22.11
CA ARG A 38 -6.94 37.35 -20.67
C ARG A 38 -8.29 37.36 -19.93
N ASN A 39 -9.34 37.88 -20.56
CA ASN A 39 -10.69 37.90 -19.98
C ASN A 39 -11.31 36.50 -19.99
N ALA A 40 -11.07 35.73 -21.05
CA ALA A 40 -11.57 34.36 -21.15
C ALA A 40 -10.98 33.49 -20.04
N ILE A 41 -9.67 33.58 -19.81
CA ILE A 41 -8.99 32.86 -18.73
C ILE A 41 -9.55 33.30 -17.38
N ALA A 42 -9.60 34.61 -17.10
CA ALA A 42 -10.09 35.13 -15.83
C ALA A 42 -11.56 34.81 -15.53
N LEU A 43 -12.38 34.52 -16.55
CA LEU A 43 -13.80 34.20 -16.40
C LEU A 43 -14.08 32.70 -16.29
N HIS A 44 -13.18 31.86 -16.81
CA HIS A 44 -13.44 30.43 -17.05
C HIS A 44 -12.41 29.49 -16.43
N VAL A 45 -11.34 30.02 -15.82
CA VAL A 45 -10.28 29.25 -15.18
C VAL A 45 -10.18 29.71 -13.73
N ASP A 46 -10.16 28.75 -12.81
CA ASP A 46 -10.01 29.02 -11.39
C ASP A 46 -8.60 29.51 -11.07
N GLU A 47 -8.45 30.30 -9.99
CA GLU A 47 -7.16 30.93 -9.65
C GLU A 47 -6.07 29.88 -9.34
N GLU A 48 -6.44 28.72 -8.81
CA GLU A 48 -5.51 27.62 -8.52
C GLU A 48 -4.98 26.92 -9.78
N ASP A 49 -5.70 27.04 -10.89
CA ASP A 49 -5.37 26.42 -12.17
C ASP A 49 -4.60 27.37 -13.11
N ALA A 50 -4.27 28.58 -12.65
CA ALA A 50 -3.59 29.60 -13.43
C ALA A 50 -2.40 30.22 -12.67
N LEU A 51 -1.26 30.33 -13.36
CA LEU A 51 -0.04 30.95 -12.83
C LEU A 51 0.51 31.99 -13.79
N LYS A 52 1.24 32.99 -13.26
CA LYS A 52 2.06 33.87 -14.08
C LYS A 52 3.48 33.33 -14.09
N GLN A 53 4.01 33.12 -15.29
CA GLN A 53 5.37 32.64 -15.47
C GLN A 53 6.12 33.53 -16.47
N GLY A 54 7.37 33.83 -16.14
CA GLY A 54 8.27 34.53 -17.06
C GLY A 54 8.68 33.59 -18.19
N ILE A 55 8.17 33.83 -19.39
CA ILE A 55 8.46 33.02 -20.57
C ILE A 55 9.47 33.76 -21.46
N PRO A 56 10.60 33.14 -21.82
CA PRO A 56 11.54 33.73 -22.76
C PRO A 56 10.90 33.84 -24.16
N THR A 57 10.87 35.05 -24.70
CA THR A 57 10.41 35.34 -26.06
C THR A 57 11.50 36.03 -26.87
N SER A 58 11.32 36.19 -28.18
CA SER A 58 12.25 36.93 -29.04
C SER A 58 12.46 38.38 -28.61
N GLY A 59 11.53 38.95 -27.83
CA GLY A 59 11.63 40.31 -27.26
C GLY A 59 12.10 40.35 -25.79
N GLY A 60 12.64 39.25 -25.26
CA GLY A 60 12.99 39.09 -23.85
C GLY A 60 11.98 38.28 -23.04
N THR A 61 12.23 38.13 -21.74
CA THR A 61 11.32 37.41 -20.83
C THR A 61 10.05 38.23 -20.59
N GLN A 62 8.90 37.64 -20.88
CA GLN A 62 7.58 38.26 -20.67
C GLN A 62 6.76 37.43 -19.69
N ASP A 63 6.11 38.09 -18.73
CA ASP A 63 5.16 37.44 -17.83
C ASP A 63 3.89 37.07 -18.61
N MET A 64 3.66 35.77 -18.74
CA MET A 64 2.48 35.22 -19.40
C MET A 64 1.66 34.39 -18.42
N LEU A 65 0.35 34.37 -18.65
CA LEU A 65 -0.56 33.47 -17.93
C LEU A 65 -0.46 32.07 -18.53
N ILE A 66 -0.10 31.12 -17.69
CA ILE A 66 -0.10 29.69 -17.98
C ILE A 66 -1.23 29.03 -17.20
N ILE A 67 -1.81 27.98 -17.75
CA ILE A 67 -2.89 27.20 -17.14
C ILE A 67 -2.50 25.72 -17.11
N ASN A 68 -2.85 25.01 -16.05
CA ASN A 68 -2.64 23.56 -15.99
C ASN A 68 -3.73 22.83 -16.82
N GLU A 69 -3.70 21.50 -16.81
CA GLU A 69 -4.66 20.68 -17.55
C GLU A 69 -6.11 20.90 -17.07
N SER A 70 -6.33 21.07 -15.76
CA SER A 70 -7.66 21.40 -15.20
C SER A 70 -8.19 22.71 -15.75
N GLY A 71 -7.39 23.78 -15.73
CA GLY A 71 -7.77 25.09 -16.26
C GLY A 71 -8.01 25.08 -17.77
N LEU A 72 -7.22 24.30 -18.53
CA LEU A 72 -7.46 24.06 -19.95
C LEU A 72 -8.85 23.47 -20.19
N TYR A 73 -9.22 22.43 -19.44
CA TYR A 73 -10.54 21.82 -19.55
C TYR A 73 -11.66 22.77 -19.15
N SER A 74 -11.50 23.50 -18.04
CA SER A 74 -12.48 24.50 -17.59
C SER A 74 -12.76 25.55 -18.67
N LEU A 75 -11.71 26.04 -19.34
CA LEU A 75 -11.82 26.99 -20.45
C LEU A 75 -12.56 26.42 -21.66
N ILE A 76 -12.25 25.19 -22.07
CA ILE A 76 -12.88 24.52 -23.22
C ILE A 76 -14.34 24.17 -22.92
N LEU A 77 -14.61 23.59 -21.75
CA LEU A 77 -15.94 23.15 -21.35
C LEU A 77 -16.90 24.34 -21.20
N SER A 78 -16.42 25.46 -20.66
CA SER A 78 -17.20 26.70 -20.50
C SER A 78 -17.43 27.48 -21.80
N SER A 79 -16.55 27.29 -22.80
CA SER A 79 -16.59 28.05 -24.05
C SER A 79 -17.82 27.74 -24.92
N LYS A 80 -18.39 28.77 -25.54
CA LYS A 80 -19.49 28.62 -26.52
C LYS A 80 -19.01 28.67 -27.98
N LEU A 81 -17.69 28.76 -28.19
CA LEU A 81 -17.09 28.91 -29.52
C LEU A 81 -17.14 27.59 -30.32
N PRO A 82 -17.16 27.64 -31.66
CA PRO A 82 -17.29 26.45 -32.51
C PRO A 82 -16.21 25.39 -32.24
N GLN A 83 -14.95 25.80 -32.13
CA GLN A 83 -13.81 24.91 -31.87
C GLN A 83 -13.97 24.16 -30.54
N ALA A 84 -14.39 24.87 -29.49
CA ALA A 84 -14.65 24.26 -28.19
C ALA A 84 -15.84 23.30 -28.22
N LYS A 85 -16.87 23.58 -29.03
CA LYS A 85 -18.01 22.67 -29.21
C LYS A 85 -17.62 21.39 -29.92
N GLU A 86 -16.73 21.46 -30.91
CA GLU A 86 -16.21 20.29 -31.61
C GLU A 86 -15.44 19.38 -30.66
N PHE A 87 -14.48 19.94 -29.91
CA PHE A 87 -13.75 19.19 -28.88
C PHE A 87 -14.68 18.57 -27.84
N LYS A 88 -15.63 19.36 -27.30
CA LYS A 88 -16.64 18.86 -26.36
C LYS A 88 -17.44 17.70 -26.93
N ARG A 89 -17.87 17.80 -28.18
CA ARG A 89 -18.66 16.76 -28.83
C ARG A 89 -17.82 15.50 -28.97
N TRP A 90 -16.60 15.60 -29.48
CA TRP A 90 -15.67 14.49 -29.57
C TRP A 90 -15.44 13.79 -28.22
N VAL A 91 -15.11 14.54 -27.16
CA VAL A 91 -14.92 13.97 -25.82
C VAL A 91 -16.19 13.26 -25.31
N THR A 92 -17.36 13.87 -25.48
CA THR A 92 -18.62 13.35 -24.94
C THR A 92 -19.24 12.21 -25.76
N SER A 93 -19.00 12.14 -27.07
CA SER A 93 -19.55 11.09 -27.93
C SER A 93 -18.61 9.92 -28.17
N GLU A 94 -17.30 10.12 -28.06
CA GLU A 94 -16.30 9.10 -28.36
C GLU A 94 -15.47 8.73 -27.13
N VAL A 95 -14.73 9.69 -26.56
CA VAL A 95 -13.76 9.43 -25.49
C VAL A 95 -14.44 8.89 -24.23
N LEU A 96 -15.39 9.62 -23.65
CA LEU A 96 -16.06 9.21 -22.42
C LEU A 96 -16.87 7.91 -22.59
N PRO A 97 -17.63 7.70 -23.70
CA PRO A 97 -18.29 6.43 -23.93
C PRO A 97 -17.33 5.25 -24.10
N ALA A 98 -16.17 5.43 -24.76
CA ALA A 98 -15.15 4.40 -24.89
C ALA A 98 -14.59 4.02 -23.52
N ILE A 99 -14.15 5.01 -22.72
CA ILE A 99 -13.65 4.78 -21.36
C ILE A 99 -14.70 4.07 -20.51
N ARG A 100 -15.98 4.50 -20.53
CA ARG A 100 -17.06 3.89 -19.75
C ARG A 100 -17.31 2.43 -20.13
N LYS A 101 -17.21 2.08 -21.42
CA LYS A 101 -17.52 0.72 -21.91
C LYS A 101 -16.33 -0.23 -21.85
N GLN A 102 -15.13 0.27 -22.11
CA GLN A 102 -13.93 -0.54 -22.36
C GLN A 102 -12.86 -0.36 -21.27
N GLY A 103 -13.03 0.60 -20.36
CA GLY A 103 -12.05 0.91 -19.31
C GLY A 103 -10.90 1.83 -19.77
N GLY A 104 -10.89 2.26 -21.03
CA GLY A 104 -9.89 3.18 -21.59
C GLY A 104 -10.33 3.74 -22.96
N PHE A 105 -9.63 4.77 -23.42
CA PHE A 105 -9.74 5.26 -24.80
C PHE A 105 -8.45 4.89 -25.55
N ILE A 106 -8.59 4.13 -26.62
CA ILE A 106 -7.48 3.71 -27.48
C ILE A 106 -7.73 4.39 -28.82
N ARG A 107 -6.79 5.24 -29.26
CA ARG A 107 -6.89 5.88 -30.57
C ARG A 107 -6.69 4.81 -31.66
N GLU A 108 -7.51 4.85 -32.71
CA GLU A 108 -7.50 3.84 -33.79
C GLU A 108 -6.21 3.83 -34.63
N ASP A 109 -5.35 4.85 -34.48
CA ASP A 109 -4.05 4.98 -35.16
C ASP A 109 -2.87 4.41 -34.35
N LEU A 110 -3.11 3.79 -33.21
CA LEU A 110 -2.08 3.09 -32.46
C LEU A 110 -1.63 1.87 -33.27
N ASP A 111 -0.34 1.83 -33.58
CA ASP A 111 0.31 0.69 -34.23
C ASP A 111 0.00 -0.61 -33.48
N GLU A 112 -0.24 -1.71 -34.21
CA GLU A 112 -0.57 -3.02 -33.62
C GLU A 112 0.50 -3.45 -32.61
N ASP A 113 1.76 -3.14 -32.89
CA ASP A 113 2.89 -3.41 -31.99
C ASP A 113 2.81 -2.60 -30.69
N ALA A 114 2.36 -1.34 -30.75
CA ALA A 114 2.14 -0.50 -29.57
C ALA A 114 0.96 -1.02 -28.72
N PHE A 115 -0.09 -1.52 -29.37
CA PHE A 115 -1.22 -2.15 -28.69
C PHE A 115 -0.78 -3.45 -27.98
N ILE A 116 -0.06 -4.33 -28.67
CA ILE A 116 0.49 -5.56 -28.09
C ILE A 116 1.42 -5.22 -26.92
N ALA A 117 2.30 -4.23 -27.05
CA ALA A 117 3.21 -3.79 -25.99
C ALA A 117 2.45 -3.28 -24.75
N LEU A 118 1.39 -2.49 -24.93
CA LEU A 118 0.58 -1.98 -23.82
C LEU A 118 -0.12 -3.11 -23.05
N PHE A 119 -0.79 -4.04 -23.75
CA PHE A 119 -1.49 -5.14 -23.12
C PHE A 119 -0.55 -6.14 -22.47
N THR A 120 0.57 -6.47 -23.12
CA THR A 120 1.60 -7.35 -22.53
C THR A 120 2.26 -6.70 -21.32
N GLY A 121 2.55 -5.40 -21.38
CA GLY A 121 3.03 -4.62 -20.24
C GLY A 121 2.05 -4.65 -19.07
N GLN A 122 0.77 -4.38 -19.32
CA GLN A 122 -0.27 -4.39 -18.28
C GLN A 122 -0.48 -5.79 -17.67
N LYS A 123 -0.46 -6.84 -18.49
CA LYS A 123 -0.53 -8.24 -18.03
C LYS A 123 0.66 -8.58 -17.14
N LYS A 124 1.88 -8.27 -17.57
CA LYS A 124 3.10 -8.50 -16.81
C LYS A 124 3.11 -7.75 -15.48
N LEU A 125 2.62 -6.51 -15.47
CA LEU A 125 2.50 -5.71 -14.24
C LEU A 125 1.55 -6.38 -13.23
N ARG A 126 0.40 -6.90 -13.71
CA ARG A 126 -0.55 -7.63 -12.86
C ARG A 126 0.03 -8.93 -12.31
N GLU A 127 0.76 -9.69 -13.13
CA GLU A 127 1.45 -10.91 -12.70
C GLU A 127 2.51 -10.60 -11.63
N GLN A 128 3.29 -9.54 -11.81
CA GLN A 128 4.25 -9.06 -10.81
C GLN A 128 3.55 -8.62 -9.51
N GLN A 129 2.42 -7.90 -9.61
CA GLN A 129 1.64 -7.50 -8.43
C GLN A 129 1.09 -8.72 -7.67
N ALA A 130 0.59 -9.73 -8.37
CA ALA A 130 0.07 -10.96 -7.75
C ALA A 130 1.19 -11.71 -7.00
N SER A 131 2.35 -11.92 -7.65
CA SER A 131 3.53 -12.51 -7.01
C SER A 131 3.99 -11.71 -5.79
N MET A 132 4.01 -10.38 -5.90
CA MET A 132 4.43 -9.52 -4.78
C MET A 132 3.45 -9.59 -3.60
N ILE A 133 2.14 -9.74 -3.84
CA ILE A 133 1.16 -9.93 -2.77
C ILE A 133 1.39 -11.26 -2.04
N GLU A 134 1.66 -12.34 -2.78
CA GLU A 134 1.98 -13.64 -2.18
C GLU A 134 3.25 -13.57 -1.32
N ASP A 135 4.31 -12.91 -1.82
CA ASP A 135 5.53 -12.68 -1.06
C ASP A 135 5.30 -11.86 0.20
N ILE A 136 4.49 -10.79 0.11
CA ILE A 136 4.12 -9.95 1.26
C ILE A 136 3.37 -10.78 2.31
N ASP A 137 2.42 -11.61 1.90
CA ASP A 137 1.63 -12.42 2.81
C ASP A 137 2.47 -13.53 3.46
N TYR A 138 3.37 -14.15 2.70
CA TYR A 138 4.39 -15.05 3.24
C TYR A 138 5.24 -14.33 4.31
N LEU A 139 5.80 -13.17 3.98
CA LEU A 139 6.63 -12.39 4.91
C LEU A 139 5.87 -11.99 6.18
N LYS A 140 4.61 -11.55 6.05
CA LYS A 140 3.76 -11.23 7.22
C LYS A 140 3.53 -12.44 8.11
N SER A 141 3.43 -13.64 7.53
CA SER A 141 3.19 -14.89 8.27
C SER A 141 4.43 -15.38 9.03
N GLU A 142 5.62 -15.21 8.44
CA GLU A 142 6.91 -15.58 9.01
C GLU A 142 7.46 -14.56 10.01
N GLN A 143 6.93 -13.34 10.01
CA GLN A 143 7.34 -12.31 10.96
C GLN A 143 7.24 -12.82 12.40
N PRO A 144 8.22 -12.47 13.26
CA PRO A 144 8.13 -12.76 14.68
C PRO A 144 6.90 -12.11 15.32
N ILE A 145 6.35 -12.75 16.35
CA ILE A 145 5.32 -12.16 17.19
C ILE A 145 5.85 -10.94 17.94
N HIS A 146 4.93 -10.05 18.32
CA HIS A 146 5.28 -8.91 19.17
C HIS A 146 5.72 -9.37 20.58
N PRO A 147 6.71 -8.71 21.22
CA PRO A 147 7.21 -9.10 22.55
C PRO A 147 6.13 -9.20 23.65
N SER A 148 5.08 -8.39 23.59
CA SER A 148 3.95 -8.48 24.54
C SER A 148 3.18 -9.80 24.43
N TYR A 149 3.06 -10.37 23.23
CA TYR A 149 2.47 -11.68 23.03
C TYR A 149 3.38 -12.78 23.59
N ALA A 150 4.70 -12.65 23.40
CA ALA A 150 5.68 -13.56 23.99
C ALA A 150 5.60 -13.58 25.52
N GLN A 151 5.42 -12.42 26.17
CA GLN A 151 5.15 -12.35 27.62
C GLN A 151 3.88 -13.10 28.03
N SER A 152 2.83 -13.03 27.20
CA SER A 152 1.58 -13.74 27.44
C SER A 152 1.77 -15.26 27.36
N LEU A 153 2.56 -15.75 26.41
CA LEU A 153 2.97 -17.16 26.33
C LEU A 153 3.77 -17.60 27.56
N LEU A 154 4.71 -16.77 28.03
CA LEU A 154 5.48 -17.05 29.26
C LEU A 154 4.56 -17.15 30.50
N LYS A 155 3.54 -16.29 30.58
CA LYS A 155 2.53 -16.34 31.66
C LYS A 155 1.71 -17.64 31.58
N LYS A 156 1.29 -18.04 30.38
CA LYS A 156 0.57 -19.31 30.14
C LYS A 156 1.42 -20.53 30.50
N ARG A 157 2.68 -20.56 30.06
CA ARG A 157 3.67 -21.57 30.48
C ARG A 157 3.74 -21.67 32.00
N LYS A 158 3.93 -20.54 32.68
CA LYS A 158 4.07 -20.53 34.14
C LYS A 158 2.84 -21.14 34.81
N ALA A 159 1.65 -20.70 34.41
CA ALA A 159 0.40 -21.24 34.94
C ALA A 159 0.26 -22.74 34.71
N ARG A 160 0.60 -23.23 33.50
CA ARG A 160 0.51 -24.64 33.16
C ARG A 160 1.48 -25.49 33.99
N VAL A 161 2.74 -25.09 34.09
CA VAL A 161 3.75 -25.83 34.86
C VAL A 161 3.37 -25.92 36.33
N VAL A 162 2.90 -24.82 36.93
CA VAL A 162 2.41 -24.80 38.31
C VAL A 162 1.23 -25.76 38.50
N ALA A 163 0.28 -25.78 37.57
CA ALA A 163 -0.82 -26.73 37.61
C ALA A 163 -0.34 -28.18 37.56
N CYS A 164 0.64 -28.50 36.70
CA CYS A 164 1.23 -29.84 36.63
C CYS A 164 1.99 -30.24 37.90
N LEU A 165 2.59 -29.29 38.62
CA LEU A 165 3.26 -29.54 39.91
C LEU A 165 2.27 -29.75 41.06
N GLY A 166 0.97 -29.51 40.86
CA GLY A 166 -0.07 -29.63 41.88
C GLY A 166 -0.49 -28.32 42.56
N GLY A 167 -0.07 -27.16 42.04
CA GLY A 167 -0.39 -25.85 42.60
C GLY A 167 0.82 -25.14 43.23
N ILE A 168 0.60 -23.92 43.71
CA ILE A 168 1.66 -23.10 44.35
C ILE A 168 2.01 -23.64 45.74
N ASP A 169 1.05 -24.24 46.42
CA ASP A 169 1.22 -24.77 47.78
C ASP A 169 1.65 -26.24 47.79
N SER A 170 1.93 -26.83 46.63
CA SER A 170 2.30 -28.25 46.57
C SER A 170 3.74 -28.50 47.05
N PRO A 171 4.02 -29.65 47.70
CA PRO A 171 5.37 -30.05 48.06
C PRO A 171 6.33 -30.08 46.88
N ALA A 172 5.87 -30.54 45.71
CA ALA A 172 6.65 -30.55 44.49
C ALA A 172 7.02 -29.14 43.99
N TYR A 173 6.16 -28.14 44.20
CA TYR A 173 6.48 -26.74 43.89
C TYR A 173 7.41 -26.11 44.94
N ALA A 174 7.28 -26.49 46.21
CA ALA A 174 8.12 -25.99 47.29
C ALA A 174 9.60 -26.42 47.15
N ASP A 175 9.87 -27.60 46.59
CA ASP A 175 11.23 -28.01 46.19
C ASP A 175 11.72 -27.16 45.01
N LYS A 176 12.46 -26.09 45.33
CA LYS A 176 12.95 -25.11 44.34
C LYS A 176 13.81 -25.74 43.25
N ILE A 177 14.67 -26.70 43.60
CA ILE A 177 15.60 -27.31 42.63
C ILE A 177 14.80 -28.16 41.65
N PHE A 178 13.89 -28.97 42.19
CA PHE A 178 13.04 -29.81 41.35
C PHE A 178 12.07 -28.98 40.50
N ALA A 179 11.35 -28.04 41.08
CA ALA A 179 10.42 -27.17 40.35
C ALA A 179 11.13 -26.44 39.20
N GLN A 180 12.32 -25.87 39.44
CA GLN A 180 13.13 -25.22 38.39
C GLN A 180 13.47 -26.18 37.24
N SER A 181 13.74 -27.45 37.53
CA SER A 181 13.98 -28.46 36.50
C SER A 181 12.74 -28.71 35.63
N VAL A 182 11.54 -28.67 36.20
CA VAL A 182 10.27 -28.83 35.46
C VAL A 182 9.97 -27.60 34.59
N PHE A 183 10.23 -26.39 35.10
CA PHE A 183 10.14 -25.17 34.29
C PHE A 183 11.12 -25.18 33.12
N ARG A 184 12.35 -25.66 33.36
CA ARG A 184 13.37 -25.79 32.31
C ARG A 184 12.97 -26.82 31.26
N GLN A 185 12.42 -27.95 31.67
CA GLN A 185 11.88 -28.96 30.75
C GLN A 185 10.81 -28.35 29.84
N ALA A 186 9.79 -27.70 30.43
CA ALA A 186 8.73 -27.04 29.66
C ALA A 186 9.28 -26.02 28.66
N GLU A 187 10.29 -25.24 29.06
CA GLU A 187 10.91 -24.27 28.17
C GLU A 187 11.58 -24.92 26.95
N ILE A 188 12.33 -26.00 27.17
CA ILE A 188 13.04 -26.72 26.12
C ILE A 188 12.03 -27.37 25.19
N ASP A 189 11.04 -28.10 25.73
CA ASP A 189 10.04 -28.80 24.94
C ASP A 189 9.27 -27.86 23.99
N PHE A 190 8.93 -26.65 24.47
CA PHE A 190 8.25 -25.64 23.64
C PHE A 190 9.15 -25.10 22.53
N LYS A 191 10.40 -24.77 22.87
CA LYS A 191 11.38 -24.25 21.91
C LYS A 191 11.69 -25.27 20.82
N ASP A 192 11.82 -26.53 21.19
CA ASP A 192 12.07 -27.63 20.26
C ASP A 192 10.85 -27.88 19.37
N HIS A 193 9.62 -27.86 19.92
CA HIS A 193 8.39 -28.07 19.16
C HIS A 193 8.18 -27.00 18.07
N PHE A 194 8.45 -25.74 18.37
CA PHE A 194 8.31 -24.63 17.41
C PHE A 194 9.61 -24.29 16.66
N ASN A 195 10.71 -25.01 16.93
CA ASN A 195 12.04 -24.77 16.38
C ASN A 195 12.51 -23.32 16.54
N ILE A 196 12.43 -22.78 17.76
CA ILE A 196 12.81 -21.39 18.08
C ILE A 196 13.77 -21.32 19.27
N SER A 197 14.70 -20.36 19.23
CA SER A 197 15.62 -20.12 20.35
C SER A 197 15.00 -19.25 21.46
N ARG A 198 14.04 -18.39 21.11
CA ARG A 198 13.39 -17.42 21.99
C ARG A 198 11.91 -17.26 21.63
N TYR A 199 11.07 -16.97 22.62
CA TYR A 199 9.61 -16.94 22.46
C TYR A 199 9.14 -15.85 21.49
N ASP A 200 9.74 -14.68 21.53
CA ASP A 200 9.44 -13.56 20.64
C ASP A 200 9.88 -13.81 19.19
N LEU A 201 10.71 -14.82 18.92
CA LEU A 201 11.04 -15.27 17.56
C LEU A 201 10.01 -16.25 16.98
N LEU A 202 8.96 -16.58 17.73
CA LEU A 202 7.86 -17.40 17.22
C LEU A 202 7.22 -16.70 16.00
N PRO A 203 7.15 -17.35 14.83
CA PRO A 203 6.43 -16.80 13.68
C PRO A 203 4.95 -16.57 14.01
N LYS A 204 4.37 -15.47 13.53
CA LYS A 204 2.97 -15.10 13.76
C LYS A 204 2.00 -16.23 13.38
N LYS A 205 2.28 -16.96 12.30
CA LYS A 205 1.47 -18.12 11.87
C LYS A 205 1.30 -19.21 12.93
N HIS A 206 2.20 -19.29 13.91
CA HIS A 206 2.17 -20.27 15.00
C HIS A 206 1.59 -19.71 16.31
N ALA A 207 1.11 -18.47 16.33
CA ALA A 207 0.64 -17.81 17.55
C ALA A 207 -0.48 -18.58 18.26
N ASP A 208 -1.47 -19.08 17.51
CA ASP A 208 -2.60 -19.84 18.06
C ASP A 208 -2.18 -21.25 18.48
N ALA A 209 -1.35 -21.91 17.67
CA ALA A 209 -0.80 -23.22 18.00
C ALA A 209 0.04 -23.18 19.29
N ALA A 210 0.81 -22.11 19.51
CA ALA A 210 1.60 -21.91 20.73
C ALA A 210 0.72 -21.72 21.98
N LEU A 211 -0.43 -21.05 21.87
CA LEU A 211 -1.38 -20.97 22.96
C LEU A 211 -2.00 -22.35 23.25
N ALA A 212 -2.41 -23.07 22.21
CA ALA A 212 -3.00 -24.40 22.33
C ALA A 212 -2.02 -25.40 22.96
N TYR A 213 -0.75 -25.34 22.58
CA TYR A 213 0.32 -26.16 23.16
C TYR A 213 0.36 -26.06 24.69
N TRP A 214 0.24 -24.85 25.25
CA TRP A 214 0.27 -24.67 26.71
C TRP A 214 -1.00 -25.17 27.41
N MET A 215 -2.09 -25.40 26.70
CA MET A 215 -3.29 -26.00 27.28
C MET A 215 -3.13 -27.51 27.47
N THR A 216 -2.28 -28.14 26.66
CA THR A 216 -2.11 -29.60 26.62
C THR A 216 -0.75 -30.09 27.08
N TRP A 217 0.26 -29.22 27.21
CA TRP A 217 1.61 -29.63 27.63
C TRP A 217 1.59 -30.37 28.96
N GLU A 218 2.38 -31.42 29.07
CA GLU A 218 2.58 -32.16 30.31
C GLU A 218 4.05 -32.57 30.44
N PRO A 219 4.58 -32.65 31.68
CA PRO A 219 5.95 -33.07 31.88
C PRO A 219 6.17 -34.53 31.49
N SER A 220 7.42 -34.94 31.28
CA SER A 220 7.73 -36.33 30.93
C SER A 220 7.26 -37.31 32.01
N THR A 221 7.06 -38.57 31.62
CA THR A 221 6.58 -39.63 32.51
C THR A 221 7.39 -39.72 33.80
N ASN A 222 8.73 -39.67 33.70
CA ASN A 222 9.61 -39.71 34.87
C ASN A 222 9.40 -38.49 35.80
N THR A 223 9.26 -37.30 35.23
CA THR A 223 8.96 -36.08 36.00
C THR A 223 7.59 -36.18 36.66
N LYS A 224 6.55 -36.66 35.96
CA LYS A 224 5.22 -36.90 36.54
C LYS A 224 5.25 -37.86 37.74
N MET A 225 5.93 -39.00 37.60
CA MET A 225 6.07 -39.97 38.69
C MET A 225 6.75 -39.33 39.92
N LYS A 226 7.76 -38.48 39.70
CA LYS A 226 8.42 -37.77 40.79
C LYS A 226 7.53 -36.71 41.44
N ILE A 227 6.73 -35.99 40.67
CA ILE A 227 5.72 -35.04 41.20
C ILE A 227 4.73 -35.79 42.10
N MET A 228 4.17 -36.90 41.63
CA MET A 228 3.23 -37.72 42.40
C MET A 228 3.85 -38.18 43.72
N LYS A 229 5.10 -38.67 43.67
CA LYS A 229 5.83 -39.11 44.86
C LYS A 229 6.03 -37.97 45.85
N LEU A 230 6.46 -36.79 45.41
CA LEU A 230 6.69 -35.65 46.32
C LEU A 230 5.39 -35.17 46.97
N ASN A 231 4.30 -35.11 46.19
CA ASN A 231 3.02 -34.63 46.69
C ASN A 231 2.30 -35.66 47.59
N SER A 232 2.66 -36.95 47.54
CA SER A 232 2.05 -37.98 48.40
C SER A 232 2.62 -38.06 49.82
N PHE A 233 3.74 -37.39 50.13
CA PHE A 233 4.40 -37.46 51.45
C PHE A 233 3.91 -36.43 52.47
N ASP A 234 2.89 -35.63 52.15
CA ASP A 234 2.39 -34.51 52.99
C ASP A 234 1.04 -34.81 53.68
N GLU A 235 0.59 -36.07 53.71
CA GLU A 235 -0.58 -36.53 54.50
C GLU A 235 -0.19 -37.07 55.91
N GLY A 236 0.91 -36.58 56.50
CA GLY A 236 1.45 -37.05 57.79
C GLY A 236 1.49 -35.98 58.86
#